data_AF-A0A525CM67-F1
#
_entry.id   AF-A0A525CM67-F1
#
_cell.length_a   1.000
_cell.length_b   1.000
_cell.length_c   1.000
_cell.angle_alpha   90.00
_cell.angle_beta   90.00
_cell.angle_gamma   90.00
#
_symmetry.space_group_name_H-M   'P 1'
#
loop_
_entity.id
_entity.type
_entity.pdbx_description
1 polymer ?
#
loop_
_entity_poly.entity_id
_entity_poly.type
_entity_poly.pdbx_seq_one_letter_code
_entity_poly.pdbx_strand_id
1 'polypeptide(L)'
;MKFIDLSHPITEAMPVYPGTQPPVIAPCCSHETEGFMEHKLSMFTHTGTHIDAPLHLFKDGRSLDQFSINHFIGPAIKFQL
;
A
#
# COMPACT_ATOMS: atom_id res chain seq x y z
N MET A 1 20.63 11.36 10.56
CA MET A 1 19.46 11.68 9.72
C MET A 1 18.24 11.08 10.39
N LYS A 2 17.14 11.82 10.53
CA LYS A 2 15.91 11.32 11.18
C LYS A 2 14.91 10.92 10.11
N PHE A 3 14.39 9.71 10.19
CA PHE A 3 13.29 9.25 9.36
C PHE A 3 11.98 9.42 10.12
N ILE A 4 10.92 9.79 9.40
CA ILE A 4 9.56 9.88 9.92
C ILE A 4 8.72 8.97 9.04
N ASP A 5 8.06 7.99 9.65
CA ASP A 5 7.09 7.17 8.94
C ASP A 5 5.77 7.94 8.78
N LEU A 6 5.26 7.98 7.55
CA LEU A 6 4.00 8.63 7.18
C LEU A 6 2.92 7.59 6.80
N SER A 7 3.18 6.30 7.04
CA SER A 7 2.30 5.19 6.66
C SER A 7 1.46 4.72 7.84
N HIS A 8 0.21 4.36 7.57
CA HIS A 8 -0.61 3.64 8.54
C HIS A 8 -0.41 2.12 8.42
N PRO A 9 -0.47 1.36 9.53
CA PRO A 9 -0.44 -0.09 9.48
C PRO A 9 -1.68 -0.62 8.73
N ILE A 10 -1.48 -1.63 7.89
CA ILE A 10 -2.57 -2.34 7.22
C ILE A 10 -3.21 -3.29 8.23
N THR A 11 -4.52 -3.15 8.43
CA THR A 11 -5.31 -4.01 9.32
C THR A 11 -6.66 -4.29 8.67
N GLU A 12 -7.27 -5.43 8.97
CA GLU A 12 -8.59 -5.79 8.40
C GLU A 12 -9.71 -4.83 8.86
N ALA A 13 -9.52 -4.14 9.98
CA ALA A 13 -10.48 -3.18 10.53
C ALA A 13 -10.25 -1.73 10.06
N MET A 14 -9.25 -1.48 9.20
CA MET A 14 -8.93 -0.13 8.76
C MET A 14 -10.04 0.45 7.86
N PRO A 15 -10.26 1.78 7.90
CA PRO A 15 -11.20 2.40 6.97
C PRO A 15 -10.73 2.22 5.52
N VAL A 16 -11.68 1.94 4.64
CA VAL A 16 -11.48 1.87 3.20
C VAL A 16 -12.51 2.76 2.49
N TYR A 17 -12.32 2.98 1.19
CA TYR A 17 -13.27 3.75 0.39
C TYR A 17 -14.68 3.09 0.42
N PRO A 18 -15.78 3.86 0.56
CA PRO A 18 -17.13 3.29 0.56
C PRO A 18 -17.39 2.41 -0.67
N GLY A 19 -17.73 1.15 -0.43
CA GLY A 19 -18.00 0.16 -1.48
C GLY A 19 -16.83 -0.75 -1.85
N THR A 20 -15.61 -0.53 -1.32
CA THR A 20 -14.53 -1.51 -1.42
C THR A 20 -14.54 -2.44 -0.21
N GLN A 21 -14.06 -3.68 -0.41
CA GLN A 21 -13.89 -4.60 0.71
C GLN A 21 -12.61 -4.25 1.49
N PRO A 22 -12.60 -4.46 2.82
CA PRO A 22 -11.39 -4.31 3.63
C PRO A 22 -10.30 -5.31 3.18
N PRO A 23 -9.01 -5.04 3.49
CA PRO A 23 -7.96 -6.02 3.27
C PRO A 23 -8.24 -7.29 4.08
N VAL A 24 -7.85 -8.43 3.53
CA VAL A 24 -7.92 -9.74 4.19
C VAL A 24 -6.51 -10.22 4.46
N ILE A 25 -6.24 -10.60 5.70
CA ILE A 25 -4.94 -11.11 6.17
C ILE A 25 -5.18 -12.53 6.71
N ALA A 26 -5.11 -13.52 5.83
CA ALA A 26 -5.42 -14.90 6.18
C ALA A 26 -4.15 -15.66 6.61
N PRO A 27 -4.12 -16.30 7.78
CA PRO A 27 -3.01 -17.19 8.13
C PRO A 27 -2.97 -18.39 7.19
N CYS A 28 -1.80 -18.69 6.64
CA CYS A 28 -1.61 -19.77 5.66
C CYS A 28 -0.58 -20.80 6.12
N CYS A 29 0.48 -20.36 6.80
CA CYS A 29 1.49 -21.25 7.36
C CYS A 29 1.81 -20.90 8.81
N SER A 30 2.17 -21.89 9.60
CA SER A 30 2.58 -21.73 10.99
C SER A 30 3.90 -22.45 11.28
N HIS A 31 4.62 -22.00 12.32
CA HIS A 31 5.87 -22.64 12.71
C HIS A 31 5.68 -24.09 13.17
N GLU A 32 4.53 -24.41 13.76
CA GLU A 32 4.19 -25.74 14.28
C GLU A 32 3.94 -26.76 13.17
N THR A 33 3.45 -26.30 12.01
CA THR A 33 3.00 -27.16 10.91
C THR A 33 3.97 -27.16 9.74
N GLU A 34 4.42 -25.99 9.27
CA GLU A 34 5.37 -25.86 8.15
C GLU A 34 6.79 -25.45 8.56
N GLY A 35 7.00 -25.03 9.82
CA GLY A 35 8.30 -24.52 10.30
C GLY A 35 8.54 -23.02 10.06
N PHE A 36 7.60 -22.33 9.40
CA PHE A 36 7.65 -20.89 9.16
C PHE A 36 6.24 -20.26 9.24
N MET A 37 6.17 -18.97 9.53
CA MET A 37 4.91 -18.21 9.54
C MET A 37 4.75 -17.45 8.22
N GLU A 38 3.57 -17.58 7.60
CA GLU A 38 3.19 -16.80 6.42
C GLU A 38 1.69 -16.50 6.42
N HIS A 39 1.32 -15.28 6.06
CA HIS A 39 -0.06 -14.87 5.85
C HIS A 39 -0.28 -14.48 4.39
N LYS A 40 -1.41 -14.89 3.82
CA LYS A 40 -1.88 -14.39 2.53
C LYS A 40 -2.56 -13.04 2.74
N LEU A 41 -2.04 -12.01 2.07
CA LEU A 41 -2.64 -10.69 2.00
C LEU A 41 -3.43 -10.54 0.70
N SER A 42 -4.68 -10.09 0.80
CA SER A 42 -5.51 -9.70 -0.34
C SER A 42 -6.10 -8.32 -0.09
N MET A 43 -5.86 -7.37 -1.00
CA MET A 43 -6.33 -5.99 -0.87
C MET A 43 -6.48 -5.30 -2.23
N PHE A 44 -7.18 -4.18 -2.27
CA PHE A 44 -7.23 -3.31 -3.44
C PHE A 44 -6.01 -2.38 -3.47
N THR A 45 -5.64 -1.87 -4.65
CA THR A 45 -4.46 -1.01 -4.82
C THR A 45 -4.54 0.34 -4.11
N HIS A 46 -5.75 0.78 -3.74
CA HIS A 46 -6.03 2.02 -3.02
C HIS A 46 -6.33 1.80 -1.52
N THR A 47 -5.87 0.69 -0.95
CA THR A 47 -6.00 0.39 0.49
C THR A 47 -4.86 1.03 1.27
N GLY A 48 -5.19 1.80 2.32
CA GLY A 48 -4.21 2.40 3.23
C GLY A 48 -3.41 3.55 2.64
N THR A 49 -2.22 3.82 3.19
CA THR A 49 -1.29 4.80 2.62
C THR A 49 -0.72 4.24 1.31
N HIS A 50 -1.02 4.89 0.19
CA HIS A 50 -0.69 4.39 -1.15
C HIS A 50 -0.28 5.53 -2.10
N ILE A 51 0.05 5.17 -3.34
CA ILE A 51 0.41 6.10 -4.42
C ILE A 51 -0.50 5.82 -5.62
N ASP A 52 -1.09 6.86 -6.19
CA ASP A 52 -1.86 6.77 -7.42
C ASP A 52 -0.97 6.93 -8.65
N ALA A 53 -1.15 6.04 -9.62
CA ALA A 53 -0.58 6.22 -10.96
C ALA A 53 -1.54 7.01 -11.86
N PRO A 54 -1.06 7.71 -12.90
CA PRO A 54 -1.94 8.33 -13.89
C PRO A 54 -2.96 7.35 -14.50
N LEU A 55 -2.60 6.07 -14.66
CA LEU A 55 -3.50 5.02 -15.15
C LEU A 55 -4.77 4.84 -14.27
N HIS A 56 -4.73 5.25 -13.00
CA HIS A 56 -5.89 5.20 -12.11
C HIS A 56 -7.06 6.05 -12.63
N LEU A 57 -6.76 7.19 -13.26
CA LEU A 57 -7.78 8.14 -13.75
C LEU A 57 -7.85 8.21 -15.27
N PHE A 58 -6.75 7.94 -15.96
CA PHE A 58 -6.64 8.07 -17.41
C PHE A 58 -6.35 6.72 -18.05
N LYS A 59 -7.21 6.27 -18.97
CA LYS A 59 -7.08 4.95 -19.62
C LYS A 59 -5.71 4.70 -20.27
N ASP A 60 -5.12 5.74 -20.85
CA ASP A 60 -3.79 5.69 -21.48
C ASP A 60 -2.69 6.29 -20.58
N GLY A 61 -2.99 6.45 -19.29
CA GLY A 61 -2.07 6.94 -18.28
C GLY A 61 -0.95 5.94 -18.00
N ARG A 62 0.18 6.45 -17.53
CA ARG A 62 1.32 5.60 -17.13
C ARG A 62 0.98 4.79 -15.88
N SER A 63 1.42 3.53 -15.83
CA SER A 63 1.41 2.68 -14.63
C SER A 63 2.68 2.91 -13.80
N LEU A 64 2.68 2.48 -12.52
CA LEU A 64 3.80 2.73 -11.59
C LEU A 64 5.13 2.13 -12.07
N ASP A 65 5.11 0.96 -12.71
CA ASP A 65 6.28 0.26 -13.24
C ASP A 65 6.95 0.98 -14.42
N GLN A 66 6.28 1.97 -15.01
CA GLN A 66 6.82 2.78 -16.10
C GLN A 66 7.61 4.00 -15.61
N PHE A 67 7.70 4.24 -14.30
CA PHE A 67 8.49 5.33 -13.73
C PHE A 67 9.89 4.84 -13.35
N SER A 68 10.90 5.71 -13.53
CA SER A 68 12.23 5.47 -12.96
C SER A 68 12.13 5.50 -11.43
N ILE A 69 12.92 4.67 -10.74
CA ILE A 69 12.95 4.65 -9.27
C ILE A 69 13.28 6.02 -8.65
N ASN A 70 14.07 6.84 -9.37
CA ASN A 70 14.41 8.21 -8.95
C ASN A 70 13.18 9.14 -8.89
N HIS A 71 12.06 8.75 -9.49
CA HIS A 71 10.82 9.53 -9.41
C HIS A 71 10.20 9.50 -8.00
N PHE A 72 10.51 8.47 -7.20
CA PHE A 72 9.91 8.24 -5.88
C PHE A 72 10.79 8.75 -4.72
N ILE A 73 11.86 9.48 -5.02
CA ILE A 73 12.80 10.01 -4.04
C ILE A 73 13.08 11.47 -4.40
N GLY A 74 12.79 12.39 -3.48
CA GLY A 74 13.05 13.80 -3.76
C GLY A 74 12.75 14.73 -2.57
N PRO A 75 13.06 16.02 -2.72
CA PRO A 75 12.66 17.04 -1.76
C PRO A 75 11.14 17.13 -1.69
N ALA A 76 10.61 17.32 -0.49
CA ALA A 76 9.19 17.53 -0.24
C ALA A 76 9.00 18.77 0.65
N ILE A 77 7.86 19.44 0.49
CA ILE A 77 7.45 20.59 1.30
C ILE A 77 6.17 20.21 2.03
N LYS A 78 6.13 20.43 3.34
CA LYS A 78 4.92 20.26 4.15
C LYS A 78 4.25 21.62 4.31
N PHE A 79 3.05 21.77 3.75
CA PHE A 79 2.18 22.90 4.03
C PHE A 79 1.34 22.60 5.27
N GLN A 80 1.15 23.61 6.13
CA GLN A 80 0.20 23.56 7.23
C GLN A 80 -0.96 24.48 6.83
N LEU A 81 -2.11 23.88 6.52
CA LEU A 81 -3.35 24.59 6.19
C LEU A 81 -4.12 24.95 7.47
#